data_AF-H1VW43-F1
#
_entry.id   AF-H1VW43-F1
#
_cell.length_a   1.000
_cell.length_b   1.000
_cell.length_c   1.000
_cell.angle_alpha   90.00
_cell.angle_beta   90.00
_cell.angle_gamma   90.00
#
_symmetry.space_group_name_H-M   'P 1'
#
loop_
_entity.id
_entity.type
_entity.pdbx_description
1 polymer ?
#
loop_
_entity_poly.entity_id
_entity_poly.type
_entity_poly.pdbx_seq_one_letter_code
_entity_poly.pdbx_strand_id
1 'polypeptide(L)'
;MVSGRLTRNSIRNAVERGITADQIISYLAAHAHEQMHRMAAVRSRPVLPPTVVDQIRLWQLETERMTTTSGFLFRDFDSPKEYEVIAGYASEIGVLVWRNDKLGMFFASKHEQIRDYLKLRKKAED
;
A
#
# COMPACT_ATOMS: atom_id res chain seq x y z
N MET A 1 5.30 32.67 -22.17
CA MET A 1 4.77 31.35 -22.60
C MET A 1 5.65 30.28 -22.00
N VAL A 2 5.07 29.25 -21.37
CA VAL A 2 5.81 28.11 -20.81
C VAL A 2 5.33 26.84 -21.50
N SER A 3 6.25 25.91 -21.76
CA SER A 3 5.95 24.58 -22.31
C SER A 3 6.60 23.53 -21.42
N GLY A 4 5.88 22.47 -21.12
CA GLY A 4 6.37 21.41 -20.23
C GLY A 4 5.77 20.06 -20.56
N ARG A 5 6.37 19.01 -19.99
CA ARG A 5 5.90 17.63 -20.11
C ARG A 5 5.61 17.07 -18.72
N LEU A 6 4.40 16.54 -18.54
CA LEU A 6 4.07 15.77 -17.34
C LEU A 6 4.84 14.45 -17.36
N THR A 7 5.66 14.24 -16.35
CA THR A 7 6.46 13.03 -16.15
C THR A 7 6.21 12.45 -14.77
N ARG A 8 6.49 11.15 -14.60
CA ARG A 8 6.47 10.49 -13.28
C ARG A 8 7.23 11.30 -12.22
N ASN A 9 8.45 11.75 -12.52
CA ASN A 9 9.28 12.47 -11.57
C ASN A 9 8.68 13.82 -11.18
N SER A 10 8.04 14.53 -12.12
CA SER A 10 7.36 15.79 -11.82
C SER A 10 6.15 15.61 -10.90
N ILE A 11 5.35 14.56 -11.11
CA ILE A 11 4.20 14.25 -10.24
C ILE A 11 4.68 13.77 -8.87
N ARG A 12 5.70 12.93 -8.81
CA ARG A 12 6.32 12.48 -7.56
C ARG A 12 6.80 13.66 -6.71
N ASN A 13 7.52 14.61 -7.30
CA ASN A 13 8.00 15.81 -6.59
C ASN A 13 6.84 16.67 -6.06
N ALA A 14 5.73 16.78 -6.82
CA ALA A 14 4.53 17.47 -6.35
C ALA A 14 3.89 16.77 -5.14
N VAL A 15 3.76 15.43 -5.19
CA VAL A 15 3.22 14.62 -4.10
C VAL A 15 4.11 14.68 -2.86
N GLU A 16 5.44 14.63 -3.00
CA GLU A 16 6.39 14.81 -1.90
C GLU A 16 6.27 16.18 -1.21
N ARG A 17 5.75 17.19 -1.92
CA ARG A 17 5.43 18.53 -1.38
C ARG A 17 4.00 18.66 -0.84
N GLY A 18 3.24 17.56 -0.81
CA GLY A 18 1.86 17.53 -0.32
C GLY A 18 0.81 17.98 -1.34
N ILE A 19 1.14 18.05 -2.64
CA ILE A 19 0.17 18.33 -3.70
C ILE A 19 -0.35 17.00 -4.26
N THR A 20 -1.63 16.72 -4.05
CA THR A 20 -2.25 15.45 -4.45
C THR A 20 -2.57 15.40 -5.96
N ALA A 21 -2.72 14.20 -6.51
CA ALA A 21 -3.14 13.99 -7.89
C ALA A 21 -4.46 14.69 -8.19
N ASP A 22 -5.45 14.60 -7.30
CA ASP A 22 -6.75 15.24 -7.50
C ASP A 22 -6.65 16.77 -7.49
N GLN A 23 -5.73 17.36 -6.71
CA GLN A 23 -5.45 18.80 -6.77
C GLN A 23 -4.82 19.17 -8.13
N ILE A 24 -3.87 18.38 -8.63
CA ILE A 24 -3.24 18.59 -9.95
C ILE A 24 -4.30 18.50 -11.06
N ILE A 25 -5.12 17.45 -11.05
CA ILE A 25 -6.18 17.21 -12.04
C ILE A 25 -7.20 18.35 -12.00
N SER A 26 -7.65 18.75 -10.81
CA SER A 26 -8.62 19.84 -10.65
C SER A 26 -8.06 21.17 -11.13
N TYR A 27 -6.78 21.45 -10.82
CA TYR A 27 -6.12 22.67 -11.28
C TYR A 27 -6.00 22.71 -12.80
N LEU A 28 -5.58 21.61 -13.43
CA LEU A 28 -5.47 21.48 -14.89
C LEU A 28 -6.83 21.59 -15.59
N ALA A 29 -7.89 21.04 -14.98
CA ALA A 29 -9.24 21.10 -15.53
C ALA A 29 -9.84 22.51 -15.43
N ALA A 30 -9.62 23.21 -14.30
CA ALA A 30 -10.14 24.57 -14.07
C ALA A 30 -9.44 25.63 -14.92
N HIS A 31 -8.15 25.44 -15.24
CA HIS A 31 -7.34 26.37 -16.02
C HIS A 31 -7.11 25.91 -17.46
N ALA A 32 -7.93 24.99 -17.98
CA ALA A 32 -7.86 24.58 -19.37
C ALA A 32 -8.33 25.71 -20.30
N HIS A 33 -7.88 25.66 -21.54
CA HIS A 33 -8.24 26.68 -22.53
C HIS A 33 -9.76 26.69 -22.79
N GLU A 34 -10.39 27.85 -22.94
CA GLU A 34 -11.85 27.97 -23.12
C GLU A 34 -12.39 27.13 -24.28
N GLN A 35 -11.64 27.05 -25.40
CA GLN A 35 -12.03 26.20 -26.53
C GLN A 35 -12.06 24.71 -26.15
N MET A 36 -11.21 24.25 -25.25
CA MET A 36 -11.25 22.87 -24.76
C MET A 36 -12.51 22.62 -23.91
N HIS A 37 -12.91 23.58 -23.07
CA HIS A 37 -14.17 23.50 -22.33
C HIS A 37 -15.38 23.45 -23.26
N ARG A 38 -15.43 24.30 -24.29
CA ARG A 38 -16.51 24.28 -25.29
C ARG A 38 -16.56 22.93 -26.02
N MET A 39 -15.42 22.41 -26.47
CA MET A 39 -15.35 21.12 -27.17
C MET A 39 -15.76 19.96 -26.26
N ALA A 40 -15.37 19.99 -24.99
CA ALA A 40 -15.76 19.02 -23.98
C ALA A 40 -17.29 18.99 -23.79
N ALA A 41 -17.92 20.16 -23.67
CA ALA A 41 -19.37 20.30 -23.54
C ALA A 41 -20.12 19.79 -24.78
N VAL A 42 -19.69 20.19 -25.98
CA VAL A 42 -20.32 19.77 -27.25
C VAL A 42 -20.20 18.26 -27.47
N ARG A 43 -19.04 17.68 -27.16
CA ARG A 43 -18.76 16.26 -27.41
C ARG A 43 -19.12 15.35 -26.24
N SER A 44 -19.68 15.89 -25.15
CA SER A 44 -19.95 15.18 -23.90
C SER A 44 -18.74 14.35 -23.42
N ARG A 45 -17.56 14.95 -23.46
CA ARG A 45 -16.29 14.33 -23.03
C ARG A 45 -15.62 15.19 -21.96
N PRO A 46 -14.82 14.60 -21.05
CA PRO A 46 -14.08 15.38 -20.07
C PRO A 46 -13.04 16.29 -20.75
N VAL A 47 -12.75 17.44 -20.12
CA VAL A 47 -11.77 18.42 -20.58
C VAL A 47 -10.37 17.83 -20.64
N LEU A 48 -10.02 17.02 -19.65
CA LEU A 48 -8.78 16.27 -19.59
C LEU A 48 -9.00 14.85 -20.14
N PRO A 49 -8.09 14.33 -20.99
CA PRO A 49 -8.17 12.95 -21.42
C PRO A 49 -8.11 11.98 -20.24
N PRO A 50 -9.01 10.97 -20.15
CA PRO A 50 -9.07 10.06 -19.01
C PRO A 50 -7.78 9.29 -18.78
N THR A 51 -7.08 8.91 -19.86
CA THR A 51 -5.78 8.22 -19.77
C THR A 51 -4.71 9.06 -19.08
N VAL A 52 -4.73 10.39 -19.23
CA VAL A 52 -3.79 11.29 -18.55
C VAL A 52 -4.15 11.42 -17.08
N VAL A 53 -5.44 11.52 -16.76
CA VAL A 53 -5.95 11.55 -15.38
C VAL A 53 -5.54 10.27 -14.64
N ASP A 54 -5.76 9.11 -15.27
CA ASP A 54 -5.40 7.82 -14.72
C ASP A 54 -3.88 7.72 -14.54
N GLN A 55 -3.09 8.18 -15.50
CA GLN A 55 -1.64 8.13 -15.39
C GLN A 55 -1.09 8.97 -14.23
N ILE A 56 -1.68 10.14 -13.96
CA ILE A 56 -1.31 10.98 -12.80
C ILE A 56 -1.64 10.25 -11.50
N ARG A 57 -2.83 9.64 -11.40
CA ARG A 57 -3.24 8.87 -10.21
C ARG A 57 -2.34 7.65 -9.98
N LEU A 58 -2.03 6.91 -11.05
CA LEU A 58 -1.10 5.78 -10.98
C LEU A 58 0.28 6.22 -10.49
N TRP A 59 0.80 7.35 -10.95
CA TRP A 59 2.08 7.87 -10.48
C TRP A 59 2.08 8.29 -9.00
N GLN A 60 0.96 8.80 -8.48
CA GLN A 60 0.82 9.02 -7.04
C GLN A 60 0.81 7.69 -6.28
N LEU A 61 -0.06 6.75 -6.68
CA LEU A 61 -0.16 5.43 -6.03
C LEU A 61 1.18 4.68 -6.00
N GLU A 62 2.01 4.87 -7.02
CA GLU A 62 3.35 4.30 -7.07
C GLU A 62 4.29 4.83 -5.97
N THR A 63 4.05 6.04 -5.48
CA THR A 63 4.78 6.63 -4.35
C THR A 63 4.29 6.02 -3.01
N GLU A 64 3.04 5.57 -2.96
CA GLU A 64 2.37 5.03 -1.77
C GLU A 64 2.44 3.49 -1.69
N ARG A 65 3.32 2.83 -2.46
CA ARG A 65 3.38 1.35 -2.57
C ARG A 65 3.92 0.64 -1.33
N MET A 66 4.53 1.36 -0.39
CA MET A 66 5.19 0.77 0.77
C MET A 66 4.43 1.08 2.04
N THR A 67 3.78 0.07 2.60
CA THR A 67 3.23 0.11 3.95
C THR A 67 4.27 -0.44 4.91
N THR A 68 4.63 0.32 5.94
CA THR A 68 5.49 -0.17 7.02
C THR A 68 4.61 -0.74 8.12
N THR A 69 4.89 -1.96 8.54
CA THR A 69 4.21 -2.60 9.67
C THR A 69 5.24 -2.92 10.73
N SER A 70 5.10 -2.33 11.92
CA SER A 70 5.93 -2.68 13.07
C SER A 70 5.45 -4.00 13.67
N GLY A 71 6.38 -4.84 14.10
CA GLY A 71 6.05 -6.17 14.60
C GLY A 71 7.27 -7.06 14.80
N PHE A 72 7.02 -8.35 14.91
CA PHE A 72 7.99 -9.37 15.28
C PHE A 72 8.02 -10.46 14.22
N LEU A 73 9.23 -10.83 13.80
CA LEU A 73 9.46 -11.96 12.90
C LEU A 73 9.78 -13.20 13.74
N PHE A 74 8.95 -14.23 13.59
CA PHE A 74 9.20 -15.55 14.16
C PHE A 74 9.76 -16.48 13.08
N ARG A 75 10.87 -17.14 13.40
CA ARG A 75 11.63 -18.04 12.53
C ARG A 75 12.39 -19.05 13.39
N ASP A 76 13.05 -20.00 12.74
CA ASP A 76 13.91 -21.00 13.40
C ASP A 76 13.14 -21.90 14.39
N PHE A 77 12.02 -22.47 13.95
CA PHE A 77 11.24 -23.45 14.73
C PHE A 77 11.90 -24.83 14.69
N ASP A 78 11.77 -25.60 15.79
CA ASP A 78 12.38 -26.93 15.91
C ASP A 78 11.67 -27.96 15.02
N SER A 79 10.39 -27.75 14.73
CA SER A 79 9.58 -28.63 13.87
C SER A 79 8.61 -27.85 12.97
N PRO A 80 8.38 -28.31 11.72
CA PRO A 80 7.32 -27.76 10.87
C PRO A 80 5.93 -27.78 11.53
N LYS A 81 5.65 -28.80 12.35
CA LYS A 81 4.39 -28.93 13.07
C LYS A 81 4.25 -27.88 14.17
N GLU A 82 5.36 -27.52 14.81
CA GLU A 82 5.38 -26.46 15.82
C GLU A 82 5.07 -25.10 15.18
N TYR A 83 5.69 -24.82 14.03
CA TYR A 83 5.39 -23.65 13.21
C TYR A 83 3.91 -23.55 12.87
N GLU A 84 3.31 -24.62 12.32
CA GLU A 84 1.89 -24.61 11.91
C GLU A 84 0.95 -24.29 13.07
N VAL A 85 1.20 -24.87 14.25
CA VAL A 85 0.38 -24.63 15.44
C VAL A 85 0.50 -23.18 15.91
N ILE A 86 1.71 -22.63 15.98
CA ILE A 86 1.94 -21.27 16.47
C ILE A 86 1.44 -20.22 15.47
N ALA A 87 1.68 -20.44 14.17
CA ALA A 87 1.16 -19.59 13.11
C ALA A 87 -0.37 -19.64 13.04
N GLY A 88 -0.96 -20.82 13.27
CA GLY A 88 -2.40 -21.01 13.41
C GLY A 88 -2.98 -20.19 14.56
N TYR A 89 -2.39 -20.34 15.76
CA TYR A 89 -2.79 -19.55 16.93
C TYR A 89 -2.66 -18.04 16.68
N ALA A 90 -1.56 -17.58 16.08
CA ALA A 90 -1.36 -16.17 15.71
C ALA A 90 -2.40 -15.66 14.71
N SER A 91 -2.89 -16.53 13.81
CA SER A 91 -3.97 -16.23 12.89
C SER A 91 -5.32 -16.13 13.59
N GLU A 92 -5.61 -17.03 14.54
CA GLU A 92 -6.88 -17.06 15.28
C GLU A 92 -7.06 -15.82 16.16
N ILE A 93 -5.99 -15.37 16.83
CA ILE A 93 -6.02 -14.15 17.64
C ILE A 93 -5.94 -12.86 16.79
N GLY A 94 -5.76 -12.98 15.47
CA GLY A 94 -5.74 -11.86 14.53
C GLY A 94 -4.48 -10.98 14.60
N VAL A 95 -3.36 -11.48 15.12
CA VAL A 95 -2.09 -10.72 15.17
C VAL A 95 -1.16 -11.03 14.00
N LEU A 96 -1.42 -12.11 13.26
CA LEU A 96 -0.65 -12.53 12.08
C LEU A 96 -0.83 -11.53 10.92
N VAL A 97 0.28 -10.99 10.41
CA VAL A 97 0.29 -10.03 9.29
C VAL A 97 0.78 -10.69 8.00
N TRP A 98 1.75 -11.59 8.11
CA TRP A 98 2.35 -12.28 6.96
C TRP A 98 2.87 -13.64 7.39
N ARG A 99 2.83 -14.64 6.50
CA ARG A 99 3.46 -15.96 6.73
C ARG A 99 4.07 -16.52 5.46
N ASN A 100 5.10 -17.34 5.62
CA ASN A 100 5.70 -18.13 4.56
C ASN A 100 5.93 -19.57 5.05
N ASP A 101 5.02 -20.44 4.65
CA ASP A 101 4.99 -21.85 5.07
C ASP A 101 6.21 -22.63 4.54
N LYS A 102 6.77 -22.25 3.38
CA LYS A 102 7.95 -22.92 2.80
C LYS A 102 9.23 -22.67 3.59
N LEU A 103 9.34 -21.49 4.20
CA LEU A 103 10.50 -21.10 5.01
C LEU A 103 10.23 -21.27 6.51
N GLY A 104 9.04 -21.71 6.91
CA GLY A 104 8.65 -21.85 8.31
C GLY A 104 8.78 -20.55 9.11
N MET A 105 8.34 -19.42 8.54
CA MET A 105 8.43 -18.12 9.20
C MET A 105 7.13 -17.34 9.10
N PHE A 106 6.88 -16.48 10.09
CA PHE A 106 5.73 -15.59 10.07
C PHE A 106 6.02 -14.27 10.78
N PHE A 107 5.28 -13.22 10.40
CA PHE A 107 5.36 -11.90 10.99
C PHE A 107 4.05 -11.59 11.72
N ALA A 108 4.15 -11.18 12.97
CA ALA A 108 3.02 -10.79 13.80
C ALA A 108 3.18 -9.36 14.31
N SER A 109 2.05 -8.65 14.43
CA SER A 109 2.00 -7.29 14.97
C SER A 109 2.31 -7.23 16.47
N LYS A 110 1.95 -8.28 17.22
CA LYS A 110 2.18 -8.42 18.66
C LYS A 110 2.75 -9.79 19.00
N HIS A 111 3.60 -9.87 20.03
CA HIS A 111 4.27 -11.12 20.43
C HIS A 111 3.85 -11.65 21.82
N GLU A 112 3.19 -10.85 22.65
CA GLU A 112 2.92 -11.17 24.07
C GLU A 112 2.08 -12.43 24.21
N GLN A 113 0.93 -12.48 23.51
CA GLN A 113 0.02 -13.63 23.53
C GLN A 113 0.65 -14.89 22.95
N ILE A 114 1.52 -14.74 21.93
CA ILE A 114 2.24 -15.85 21.30
C ILE A 114 3.29 -16.43 22.27
N ARG A 115 4.02 -15.56 22.96
CA ARG A 115 5.01 -15.95 23.98
C ARG A 115 4.37 -16.69 25.14
N ASP A 116 3.21 -16.21 25.60
CA ASP A 116 2.52 -16.83 26.73
C ASP A 116 1.94 -18.20 26.35
N TYR A 117 1.45 -18.34 25.11
CA TYR A 117 1.07 -19.63 24.52
C TYR A 117 2.25 -20.62 24.43
N LEU A 118 3.42 -20.15 23.97
CA LEU A 118 4.65 -20.94 23.91
C LEU A 118 5.09 -21.47 25.29
N LYS A 119 5.02 -20.62 26.33
CA LYS A 119 5.36 -21.02 27.70
C LYS A 119 4.41 -22.09 28.25
N LEU A 120 3.10 -21.95 27.98
CA LEU A 120 2.10 -22.92 28.40
C LEU A 120 2.34 -24.29 27.75
N ARG A 121 2.69 -24.32 26.46
CA ARG A 121 3.01 -25.59 25.77
C ARG A 121 4.25 -26.27 26.31
N LYS A 122 5.35 -25.54 26.52
CA LYS A 122 6.57 -26.14 27.09
C LYS A 122 6.31 -26.77 28.47
N LYS A 123 5.53 -26.09 29.33
CA LYS A 123 5.15 -26.62 30.64
C LYS A 123 4.22 -27.86 30.56
N ALA A 124 3.50 -28.05 29.46
CA ALA A 124 2.64 -29.21 29.25
C ALA A 124 3.39 -30.40 28.62
N GLU A 125 4.57 -30.16 28.04
CA GLU A 125 5.45 -31.17 27.45
C GLU A 125 6.52 -31.68 28.46
N ASP A 126 6.74 -30.95 29.58
CA ASP A 126 7.53 -31.35 30.77
C ASP A 126 6.71 -32.18 31.78
#